data_AF-A0A0F4ZDX2-F1
#
_entry.id   AF-A0A0F4ZDX2-F1
#
_cell.length_a   1.000
_cell.length_b   1.000
_cell.length_c   1.000
_cell.angle_alpha   90.00
_cell.angle_beta   90.00
_cell.angle_gamma   90.00
#
_symmetry.space_group_name_H-M   'P 1'
#
loop_
_entity.id
_entity.type
_entity.pdbx_description
1 polymer ?
#
loop_
_entity_poly.entity_id
_entity_poly.type
_entity_poly.pdbx_seq_one_letter_code
_entity_poly.pdbx_strand_id
1 'polypeptide(L)'
;MQQNRSSRGSARNNSASHGEEVLLWEACKEKIHEGISLVNDDNLNLAKILALDAQAAKEVQKDSQPAYNTLAKMEDLCRAGVKAEETAAAHIKNLIEQLTILKGVQAAKEQATASEEKSLLLGPMSRSSSSRTRDREREQERERKREREREEKRDREDKRKREDKHKRDRDYRDRDRDWERDRDRVRDRKRDRDRDHDRGDRDRDSSTSVAAVASLYDIDRLGDSATPSSVSRRHDQAERNSQRNSIPPGEERAPGTPGSSSQPKPYIFSPGDSVAFRTKSNSNEESNWILGEVKAMTGMNEKTRRYTVLDVEPEDSSQVKKEYKSLGTKMILISSEAEAKSLPPWERGKKVLAMYPLTTTFYPAEVIGMSEDGRVDLRFDGENDSTTMQQVERRFVVEFRP
;
A
#
# COMPACT_ATOMS: atom_id res chain seq x y z
N MET A 1 35.78 -10.20 -57.63
CA MET A 1 34.63 -9.26 -57.67
C MET A 1 34.20 -8.99 -56.23
N GLN A 2 34.51 -7.80 -55.73
CA GLN A 2 34.19 -7.34 -54.37
C GLN A 2 32.72 -6.90 -54.30
N GLN A 3 31.95 -7.44 -53.38
CA GLN A 3 30.59 -6.95 -53.11
C GLN A 3 30.64 -5.82 -52.08
N ASN A 4 30.30 -4.62 -52.55
CA ASN A 4 29.98 -3.45 -51.74
C ASN A 4 28.81 -3.75 -50.80
N ARG A 5 29.05 -3.71 -49.49
CA ARG A 5 27.99 -3.52 -48.49
C ARG A 5 27.97 -2.05 -48.10
N SER A 6 27.01 -1.31 -48.65
CA SER A 6 26.71 0.07 -48.28
C SER A 6 26.28 0.14 -46.82
N SER A 7 27.17 0.63 -45.96
CA SER A 7 26.79 1.16 -44.64
C SER A 7 25.92 2.40 -44.85
N ARG A 8 24.60 2.24 -44.72
CA ARG A 8 23.70 3.39 -44.54
C ARG A 8 23.81 3.82 -43.08
N GLY A 9 24.61 4.86 -42.85
CA GLY A 9 24.62 5.61 -41.60
C GLY A 9 23.21 6.11 -41.31
N SER A 10 22.67 5.71 -40.17
CA SER A 10 21.45 6.26 -39.60
C SER A 10 21.76 7.68 -39.13
N ALA A 11 21.49 8.65 -40.01
CA ALA A 11 21.55 10.06 -39.68
C ALA A 11 20.42 10.38 -38.69
N ARG A 12 20.80 10.67 -37.45
CA ARG A 12 19.91 11.13 -36.38
C ARG A 12 19.24 12.44 -36.78
N ASN A 13 17.98 12.37 -37.18
CA ASN A 13 17.12 13.53 -37.35
C ASN A 13 16.47 13.88 -35.99
N ASN A 14 17.24 14.47 -35.06
CA ASN A 14 16.74 14.86 -33.74
C ASN A 14 16.13 16.27 -33.70
N SER A 15 16.01 16.93 -34.86
CA SER A 15 15.48 18.29 -34.99
C SER A 15 13.96 18.34 -35.22
N ALA A 16 13.32 17.21 -35.55
CA ALA A 16 11.88 17.15 -35.87
C ALA A 16 10.97 16.94 -34.63
N SER A 17 11.53 16.48 -33.51
CA SER A 17 10.75 16.07 -32.32
C SER A 17 10.13 17.24 -31.55
N HIS A 18 10.61 18.48 -31.73
CA HIS A 18 10.13 19.61 -30.93
C HIS A 18 8.68 20.02 -31.23
N GLY A 19 8.19 19.80 -32.46
CA GLY A 19 6.82 20.15 -32.86
C GLY A 19 5.79 19.05 -32.60
N GLU A 20 6.21 17.79 -32.52
CA GLU A 20 5.30 16.65 -32.37
C GLU A 20 4.61 16.63 -30.99
N GLU A 21 5.31 17.06 -29.94
CA GLU A 21 4.75 17.20 -28.58
C GLU A 21 3.65 18.26 -28.52
N VAL A 22 3.85 19.40 -29.19
CA VAL A 22 2.87 20.49 -29.25
C VAL A 22 1.62 20.03 -29.99
N LEU A 23 1.78 19.29 -31.10
CA LEU A 23 0.65 18.73 -31.85
C LEU A 23 -0.12 17.68 -31.03
N LEU A 24 0.59 16.82 -30.29
CA LEU A 24 -0.02 15.87 -29.36
C LEU A 24 -0.79 16.57 -28.25
N TRP A 25 -0.25 17.67 -27.72
CA TRP A 25 -0.92 18.47 -26.70
C TRP A 25 -2.19 19.14 -27.21
N GLU A 26 -2.14 19.79 -28.37
CA GLU A 26 -3.35 20.39 -28.97
C GLU A 26 -4.42 19.32 -29.26
N ALA A 27 -4.05 18.16 -29.78
CA ALA A 27 -4.97 17.04 -29.97
C ALA A 27 -5.57 16.53 -28.65
N CYS A 28 -4.79 16.51 -27.55
CA CYS A 28 -5.31 16.16 -26.23
C CYS A 28 -6.32 17.18 -25.73
N LYS A 29 -6.10 18.50 -25.94
CA LYS A 29 -7.07 19.52 -25.54
C LYS A 29 -8.41 19.37 -26.26
N GLU A 30 -8.40 19.16 -27.58
CA GLU A 30 -9.62 18.94 -28.34
C GLU A 30 -10.40 17.75 -27.79
N LYS A 31 -9.71 16.64 -27.52
CA LYS A 31 -10.32 15.47 -26.88
C LYS A 31 -10.86 15.77 -25.48
N ILE A 32 -10.18 16.57 -24.65
CA ILE A 32 -10.71 16.97 -23.34
C ILE A 32 -12.07 17.66 -23.52
N HIS A 33 -12.18 18.58 -24.47
CA HIS A 33 -13.45 19.26 -24.77
C HIS A 33 -14.54 18.30 -25.26
N GLU A 34 -14.20 17.35 -26.14
CA GLU A 34 -15.13 16.29 -26.58
C GLU A 34 -15.62 15.45 -25.39
N GLY A 35 -14.71 15.04 -24.50
CA GLY A 35 -15.04 14.28 -23.29
C GLY A 35 -15.97 15.04 -22.36
N ILE A 36 -15.75 16.34 -22.16
CA ILE A 36 -16.65 17.21 -21.37
C ILE A 36 -18.03 17.29 -22.02
N SER A 37 -18.10 17.42 -23.35
CA SER A 37 -19.37 17.44 -24.08
C SER A 37 -20.15 16.13 -23.86
N LEU A 38 -19.48 14.97 -23.97
CA LEU A 38 -20.11 13.66 -23.76
C LEU A 38 -20.69 13.53 -22.34
N VAL A 39 -19.94 13.95 -21.32
CA VAL A 39 -20.40 13.91 -19.92
C VAL A 39 -21.57 14.88 -19.71
N ASN A 40 -21.54 16.06 -20.31
CA ASN A 40 -22.64 17.01 -20.24
C ASN A 40 -23.91 16.48 -20.91
N ASP A 41 -23.79 15.81 -22.05
CA ASP A 41 -24.90 15.18 -22.75
C ASP A 41 -25.53 14.04 -21.92
N ASP A 42 -24.70 13.25 -21.23
CA ASP A 42 -25.19 12.22 -20.31
C ASP A 42 -25.88 12.83 -19.07
N ASN A 43 -25.33 13.91 -18.50
CA ASN A 43 -25.98 14.66 -17.42
C ASN A 43 -27.36 15.20 -17.85
N LEU A 44 -27.49 15.70 -19.08
CA LEU A 44 -28.78 16.12 -19.64
C LEU A 44 -29.74 14.93 -19.84
N ASN A 45 -29.23 13.76 -20.19
CA ASN A 45 -30.02 12.53 -20.26
C ASN A 45 -30.53 12.10 -18.87
N LEU A 46 -29.67 12.11 -17.85
CA LEU A 46 -30.05 11.84 -16.46
C LEU A 46 -31.13 12.82 -15.96
N ALA A 47 -31.01 14.11 -16.29
CA ALA A 47 -32.03 15.10 -15.95
C ALA A 47 -33.40 14.77 -16.59
N LYS A 48 -33.43 14.25 -17.82
CA LYS A 48 -34.67 13.79 -18.47
C LYS A 48 -35.25 12.55 -17.78
N ILE A 49 -34.41 11.60 -17.36
CA ILE A 49 -34.85 10.41 -16.61
C ILE A 49 -35.51 10.84 -15.29
N LEU A 50 -34.88 11.74 -14.52
CA LEU A 50 -35.46 12.26 -13.28
C LEU A 50 -36.78 13.01 -13.51
N ALA A 51 -36.90 13.74 -14.62
CA ALA A 51 -38.16 14.41 -14.97
C ALA A 51 -39.29 13.41 -15.28
N LEU A 52 -38.98 12.31 -16.00
CA LEU A 52 -39.95 11.23 -16.26
C LEU A 52 -40.29 10.44 -15.00
N ASP A 53 -39.32 10.22 -14.10
CA ASP A 53 -39.56 9.58 -12.81
C ASP A 53 -40.53 10.40 -11.95
N ALA A 54 -40.34 11.73 -11.90
CA ALA A 54 -41.25 12.64 -11.24
C ALA A 54 -42.66 12.67 -11.88
N GLN A 55 -42.77 12.46 -13.19
CA GLN A 55 -44.06 12.31 -13.88
C GLN A 55 -44.73 10.99 -13.52
N ALA A 56 -43.99 9.87 -13.56
CA ALA A 56 -44.48 8.55 -13.17
C ALA A 56 -44.96 8.54 -11.70
N ALA A 57 -44.24 9.19 -10.79
CA ALA A 57 -44.65 9.32 -9.39
C ALA A 57 -45.99 10.06 -9.21
N LYS A 58 -46.25 11.10 -10.02
CA LYS A 58 -47.54 11.83 -10.01
C LYS A 58 -48.69 11.01 -10.58
N GLU A 59 -48.41 10.13 -11.54
CA GLU A 59 -49.40 9.22 -12.12
C GLU A 59 -49.80 8.12 -11.13
N VAL A 60 -48.84 7.59 -10.38
CA VAL A 60 -49.07 6.58 -9.32
C VAL A 60 -49.94 7.11 -8.18
N GLN A 61 -49.82 8.40 -7.82
CA GLN A 61 -50.65 9.02 -6.77
C GLN A 61 -52.16 9.08 -7.10
N LYS A 62 -52.57 8.78 -8.34
CA LYS A 62 -53.98 8.75 -8.76
C LYS A 62 -54.62 7.35 -8.72
N ASP A 63 -54.09 6.42 -7.90
CA ASP A 63 -54.52 5.01 -7.84
C ASP A 63 -54.48 4.28 -9.20
N SER A 64 -53.64 4.75 -10.12
CA SER A 64 -53.43 4.15 -11.43
C SER A 64 -51.97 3.73 -11.57
N GLN A 65 -51.71 2.62 -12.28
CA GLN A 65 -50.34 2.26 -12.63
C GLN A 65 -49.70 3.40 -13.45
N PRO A 66 -48.37 3.61 -13.33
CA PRO A 66 -47.68 4.60 -14.14
C PRO A 66 -47.89 4.28 -15.62
N ALA A 67 -48.10 5.31 -16.45
CA ALA A 67 -48.44 5.10 -17.84
C ALA A 67 -47.33 4.29 -18.54
N TYR A 68 -47.71 3.23 -19.26
CA TYR A 68 -46.78 2.37 -20.01
C TYR A 68 -45.84 3.19 -20.90
N ASN A 69 -46.35 4.25 -21.53
CA ASN A 69 -45.58 5.15 -22.37
C ASN A 69 -44.48 5.92 -21.60
N THR A 70 -44.72 6.25 -20.33
CA THR A 70 -43.73 6.92 -19.46
C THR A 70 -42.62 5.95 -19.09
N LEU A 71 -42.98 4.72 -18.70
CA LEU A 71 -42.01 3.66 -18.40
C LEU A 71 -41.16 3.25 -19.61
N ALA A 72 -41.77 3.11 -20.80
CA ALA A 72 -41.06 2.80 -22.03
C ALA A 72 -40.04 3.88 -22.40
N LYS A 73 -40.40 5.16 -22.26
CA LYS A 73 -39.46 6.28 -22.46
C LYS A 73 -38.33 6.28 -21.44
N MET A 74 -38.60 5.94 -20.19
CA MET A 74 -37.54 5.80 -19.17
C MET A 74 -36.58 4.66 -19.52
N GLU A 75 -37.09 3.51 -19.95
CA GLU A 75 -36.26 2.37 -20.37
C GLU A 75 -35.35 2.72 -21.55
N ASP A 76 -35.88 3.43 -22.55
CA ASP A 76 -35.11 3.90 -23.71
C ASP A 76 -34.01 4.89 -23.31
N LEU A 77 -34.31 5.85 -22.42
CA LEU A 77 -33.31 6.81 -21.93
C LEU A 77 -32.25 6.14 -21.05
N CYS A 78 -32.63 5.14 -20.24
CA CYS A 78 -31.67 4.35 -19.46
C CYS A 78 -30.72 3.56 -20.37
N ARG A 79 -31.24 2.91 -21.42
CA ARG A 79 -30.41 2.22 -22.42
C ARG A 79 -29.50 3.17 -23.19
N ALA A 80 -30.00 4.36 -23.54
CA ALA A 80 -29.20 5.40 -24.18
C ALA A 80 -28.11 5.93 -23.24
N GLY A 81 -28.42 6.12 -21.96
CA GLY A 81 -27.48 6.55 -20.92
C GLY A 81 -26.34 5.57 -20.73
N VAL A 82 -26.64 4.27 -20.57
CA VAL A 82 -25.60 3.25 -20.46
C VAL A 82 -24.65 3.25 -21.67
N LYS A 83 -25.18 3.45 -22.88
CA LYS A 83 -24.34 3.56 -24.09
C LYS A 83 -23.50 4.83 -24.11
N ALA A 84 -24.07 5.97 -23.69
CA ALA A 84 -23.36 7.24 -23.62
C ALA A 84 -22.26 7.23 -22.53
N GLU A 85 -22.53 6.58 -21.40
CA GLU A 85 -21.55 6.37 -20.34
C GLU A 85 -20.41 5.46 -20.80
N GLU A 86 -20.72 4.37 -21.52
CA GLU A 86 -19.70 3.48 -22.07
C GLU A 86 -18.79 4.19 -23.09
N THR A 87 -19.37 5.03 -23.96
CA THR A 87 -18.58 5.83 -24.91
C THR A 87 -17.76 6.90 -24.21
N ALA A 88 -18.31 7.62 -23.23
CA ALA A 88 -17.59 8.60 -22.43
C ALA A 88 -16.42 7.96 -21.65
N ALA A 89 -16.65 6.80 -21.03
CA ALA A 89 -15.63 6.05 -20.32
C ALA A 89 -14.51 5.55 -21.23
N ALA A 90 -14.84 5.05 -22.43
CA ALA A 90 -13.85 4.65 -23.43
C ALA A 90 -13.01 5.85 -23.91
N HIS A 91 -13.67 6.98 -24.14
CA HIS A 91 -13.02 8.23 -24.54
C HIS A 91 -12.03 8.72 -23.47
N ILE A 92 -12.45 8.77 -22.19
CA ILE A 92 -11.61 9.20 -21.07
C ILE A 92 -10.40 8.27 -20.90
N LYS A 93 -10.57 6.94 -21.05
CA LYS A 93 -9.46 5.99 -20.99
C LYS A 93 -8.42 6.25 -22.10
N ASN A 94 -8.86 6.48 -23.34
CA ASN A 94 -7.97 6.81 -24.44
C ASN A 94 -7.21 8.13 -24.19
N LEU A 95 -7.88 9.12 -23.63
CA LEU A 95 -7.30 10.41 -23.28
C LEU A 95 -6.20 10.26 -22.20
N ILE A 96 -6.45 9.45 -21.18
CA ILE A 96 -5.45 9.13 -20.14
C ILE A 96 -4.21 8.48 -20.75
N GLU A 97 -4.40 7.53 -21.68
CA GLU A 97 -3.28 6.89 -22.39
C GLU A 97 -2.46 7.91 -23.19
N GLN A 98 -3.12 8.81 -23.94
CA GLN A 98 -2.43 9.84 -24.71
C GLN A 98 -1.67 10.84 -23.83
N LEU A 99 -2.26 11.30 -22.73
CA LEU A 99 -1.56 12.18 -21.77
C LEU A 99 -0.38 11.47 -21.08
N THR A 100 -0.50 10.16 -20.83
CA THR A 100 0.59 9.36 -20.27
C THR A 100 1.77 9.27 -21.24
N ILE A 101 1.49 9.12 -22.54
CA ILE A 101 2.51 9.16 -23.59
C ILE A 101 3.15 10.54 -23.66
N LEU A 102 2.36 11.62 -23.68
CA LEU A 102 2.86 13.00 -23.69
C LEU A 102 3.81 13.26 -22.52
N LYS A 103 3.42 12.86 -21.30
CA LYS A 103 4.26 12.96 -20.11
C LYS A 103 5.59 12.18 -20.25
N GLY A 104 5.54 11.00 -20.88
CA GLY A 104 6.75 10.22 -21.19
C GLY A 104 7.67 10.92 -22.18
N VAL A 105 7.10 11.53 -23.23
CA VAL A 105 7.85 12.32 -24.23
C VAL A 105 8.50 13.54 -23.58
N GLN A 106 7.77 14.26 -22.73
CA GLN A 106 8.29 15.41 -22.00
C GLN A 106 9.44 15.03 -21.06
N ALA A 107 9.30 13.94 -20.29
CA ALA A 107 10.36 13.45 -19.42
C ALA A 107 11.63 13.02 -20.20
N ALA A 108 11.46 12.39 -21.36
CA ALA A 108 12.58 12.05 -22.25
C ALA A 108 13.27 13.31 -22.81
N LYS A 109 12.49 14.35 -23.12
CA LYS A 109 12.99 15.64 -23.59
C LYS A 109 13.77 16.38 -22.51
N GLU A 110 13.28 16.43 -21.28
CA GLU A 110 13.99 17.04 -20.15
C GLU A 110 15.32 16.32 -19.85
N GLN A 111 15.36 15.00 -19.98
CA GLN A 111 16.61 14.24 -19.87
C GLN A 111 17.57 14.53 -21.03
N ALA A 112 17.05 14.73 -22.25
CA ALA A 112 17.86 15.08 -23.41
C ALA A 112 18.44 16.50 -23.29
N THR A 113 17.65 17.50 -22.91
CA THR A 113 18.12 18.88 -22.71
C THR A 113 19.14 18.97 -21.58
N ALA A 114 18.90 18.29 -20.46
CA ALA A 114 19.87 18.22 -19.36
C ALA A 114 21.21 17.57 -19.79
N SER A 115 21.17 16.59 -20.70
CA SER A 115 22.38 15.97 -21.24
C SER A 115 23.12 16.86 -22.25
N GLU A 116 22.39 17.69 -23.00
CA GLU A 116 22.92 18.61 -24.01
C GLU A 116 23.54 19.85 -23.35
N GLU A 117 22.88 20.44 -22.35
CA GLU A 117 23.42 21.52 -21.51
C GLU A 117 24.71 21.11 -20.81
N LYS A 118 24.76 19.87 -20.29
CA LYS A 118 25.97 19.30 -19.69
C LYS A 118 27.11 19.11 -20.69
N SER A 119 26.80 18.92 -21.98
CA SER A 119 27.81 18.83 -23.03
C SER A 119 28.33 20.21 -23.46
N LEU A 120 27.47 21.24 -23.46
CA LEU A 120 27.82 22.61 -23.82
C LEU A 120 28.67 23.31 -22.75
N LEU A 121 28.51 22.93 -21.47
CA LEU A 121 29.34 23.42 -20.36
C LEU A 121 30.78 22.87 -20.37
N LEU A 122 31.06 21.80 -21.12
CA LEU A 122 32.41 21.26 -21.29
C LEU A 122 32.97 21.61 -22.69
N GLY A 123 33.47 22.83 -22.84
CA GLY A 123 34.18 23.28 -24.03
C GLY A 123 35.46 22.46 -24.33
N PRO A 124 36.02 22.57 -25.56
CA PRO A 124 37.00 21.61 -26.07
C PRO A 124 38.43 21.96 -25.61
N MET A 125 38.95 21.34 -24.54
CA MET A 125 40.39 21.39 -24.25
C MET A 125 40.98 20.09 -23.67
N SER A 126 42.06 19.67 -24.36
CA SER A 126 43.30 19.07 -23.83
C SER A 126 43.30 17.68 -23.19
N ARG A 127 43.70 16.69 -24.01
CA ARG A 127 44.67 15.59 -23.84
C ARG A 127 45.11 15.03 -22.46
N SER A 128 44.34 15.14 -21.38
CA SER A 128 44.57 14.37 -20.14
C SER A 128 43.42 13.42 -19.76
N SER A 129 42.49 13.16 -20.67
CA SER A 129 41.23 12.45 -20.40
C SER A 129 41.32 10.92 -20.35
N SER A 130 42.40 10.30 -20.85
CA SER A 130 42.45 8.83 -21.01
C SER A 130 42.48 8.03 -19.69
N SER A 131 42.92 8.63 -18.57
CA SER A 131 42.96 7.91 -17.28
C SER A 131 41.61 7.92 -16.57
N ARG A 132 40.93 9.06 -16.56
CA ARG A 132 39.65 9.24 -15.85
C ARG A 132 38.47 8.61 -16.60
N THR A 133 38.54 8.47 -17.94
CA THR A 133 37.53 7.76 -18.72
C THR A 133 37.60 6.25 -18.51
N ARG A 134 38.81 5.67 -18.43
CA ARG A 134 38.99 4.24 -18.12
C ARG A 134 38.48 3.88 -16.73
N ASP A 135 38.71 4.73 -15.74
CA ASP A 135 38.20 4.48 -14.39
C ASP A 135 36.67 4.55 -14.34
N ARG A 136 36.06 5.50 -15.06
CA ARG A 136 34.59 5.63 -15.16
C ARG A 136 33.95 4.49 -15.95
N GLU A 137 34.58 3.99 -17.02
CA GLU A 137 34.13 2.80 -17.74
C GLU A 137 34.23 1.54 -16.88
N ARG A 138 35.32 1.39 -16.12
CA ARG A 138 35.53 0.26 -15.22
C ARG A 138 34.54 0.26 -14.06
N GLU A 139 34.09 1.43 -13.64
CA GLU A 139 33.04 1.61 -12.64
C GLU A 139 31.65 1.28 -13.20
N GLN A 140 31.31 1.75 -14.41
CA GLN A 140 30.08 1.36 -15.11
C GLN A 140 30.03 -0.14 -15.40
N GLU A 141 31.15 -0.77 -15.74
CA GLU A 141 31.21 -2.22 -15.95
C GLU A 141 30.95 -3.00 -14.65
N ARG A 142 31.47 -2.52 -13.52
CA ARG A 142 31.17 -3.08 -12.19
C ARG A 142 29.71 -2.90 -11.82
N GLU A 143 29.11 -1.76 -12.18
CA GLU A 143 27.70 -1.48 -11.94
C GLU A 143 26.80 -2.39 -12.78
N ARG A 144 27.08 -2.53 -14.08
CA ARG A 144 26.39 -3.49 -14.97
C ARG A 144 26.54 -4.93 -14.49
N LYS A 145 27.72 -5.30 -13.95
CA LYS A 145 27.92 -6.62 -13.37
C LYS A 145 27.07 -6.84 -12.11
N ARG A 146 26.97 -5.83 -11.23
CA ARG A 146 26.10 -5.87 -10.04
C ARG A 146 24.62 -5.92 -10.42
N GLU A 147 24.24 -5.22 -11.49
CA GLU A 147 22.88 -5.25 -12.01
C GLU A 147 22.53 -6.62 -12.58
N ARG A 148 23.43 -7.21 -13.39
CA ARG A 148 23.29 -8.58 -13.90
C ARG A 148 23.23 -9.61 -12.78
N GLU A 149 24.00 -9.46 -11.71
CA GLU A 149 23.90 -10.33 -10.52
C GLU A 149 22.56 -10.17 -9.79
N ARG A 150 22.03 -8.94 -9.70
CA ARG A 150 20.70 -8.68 -9.10
C ARG A 150 19.59 -9.30 -9.94
N GLU A 151 19.68 -9.18 -11.25
CA GLU A 151 18.75 -9.79 -12.20
C GLU A 151 18.80 -11.32 -12.12
N GLU A 152 20.00 -11.90 -12.15
CA GLU A 152 20.18 -13.34 -12.03
C GLU A 152 19.68 -13.86 -10.66
N LYS A 153 19.80 -13.06 -9.59
CA LYS A 153 19.21 -13.40 -8.28
C LYS A 153 17.68 -13.37 -8.32
N ARG A 154 17.07 -12.39 -9.01
CA ARG A 154 15.61 -12.33 -9.22
C ARG A 154 15.13 -13.53 -10.03
N ASP A 155 15.82 -13.88 -11.11
CA ASP A 155 15.49 -15.05 -11.92
C ASP A 155 15.60 -16.37 -11.14
N ARG A 156 16.64 -16.52 -10.31
CA ARG A 156 16.78 -17.67 -9.41
C ARG A 156 15.64 -17.72 -8.38
N GLU A 157 15.24 -16.58 -7.82
CA GLU A 157 14.14 -16.50 -6.86
C GLU A 157 12.79 -16.84 -7.53
N ASP A 158 12.54 -16.32 -8.73
CA ASP A 158 11.33 -16.59 -9.50
C ASP A 158 11.28 -18.06 -9.95
N LYS A 159 12.42 -18.66 -10.29
CA LYS A 159 12.49 -20.10 -10.56
C LYS A 159 12.14 -20.91 -9.31
N ARG A 160 12.70 -20.57 -8.14
CA ARG A 160 12.35 -21.22 -6.87
C ARG A 160 10.86 -21.08 -6.54
N LYS A 161 10.28 -19.90 -6.73
CA LYS A 161 8.83 -19.67 -6.54
C LYS A 161 7.98 -20.52 -7.48
N ARG A 162 8.38 -20.66 -8.75
CA ARG A 162 7.70 -21.53 -9.73
C ARG A 162 7.79 -23.00 -9.32
N GLU A 163 8.96 -23.46 -8.87
CA GLU A 163 9.16 -24.83 -8.38
C GLU A 163 8.34 -25.11 -7.11
N ASP A 164 8.34 -24.19 -6.15
CA ASP A 164 7.54 -24.29 -4.92
C ASP A 164 6.04 -24.32 -5.22
N LYS A 165 5.58 -23.51 -6.19
CA LYS A 165 4.19 -23.54 -6.66
C LYS A 165 3.86 -24.89 -7.30
N HIS A 166 4.72 -25.38 -8.20
CA HIS A 166 4.51 -26.67 -8.85
C HIS A 166 4.49 -27.83 -7.85
N LYS A 167 5.35 -27.78 -6.82
CA LYS A 167 5.35 -28.76 -5.74
C LYS A 167 4.06 -28.71 -4.93
N ARG A 168 3.59 -27.52 -4.57
CA ARG A 168 2.32 -27.33 -3.85
C ARG A 168 1.12 -27.83 -4.66
N ASP A 169 1.10 -27.59 -5.97
CA ASP A 169 0.05 -28.07 -6.87
C ASP A 169 0.07 -29.61 -7.00
N ARG A 170 1.26 -30.22 -7.04
CA ARG A 170 1.41 -31.69 -7.00
C ARG A 170 0.89 -32.25 -5.67
N ASP A 171 1.31 -31.68 -4.54
CA ASP A 171 0.88 -32.11 -3.20
C ASP A 171 -0.64 -31.98 -3.03
N TYR A 172 -1.24 -30.94 -3.60
CA TYR A 172 -2.69 -30.74 -3.60
C TYR A 172 -3.40 -31.84 -4.39
N ARG A 173 -2.93 -32.15 -5.62
CA ARG A 173 -3.51 -33.23 -6.44
C ARG A 173 -3.36 -34.60 -5.80
N ASP A 174 -2.22 -34.88 -5.18
CA ASP A 174 -1.98 -36.17 -4.53
C ASP A 174 -2.88 -36.35 -3.30
N ARG A 175 -3.04 -35.28 -2.49
CA ARG A 175 -4.00 -35.28 -1.36
C ARG A 175 -5.44 -35.48 -1.83
N ASP A 176 -5.83 -34.89 -2.95
CA ASP A 176 -7.18 -35.04 -3.51
C ASP A 176 -7.44 -36.49 -3.94
N ARG A 177 -6.47 -37.13 -4.62
CA ARG A 177 -6.56 -38.56 -4.97
C ARG A 177 -6.61 -39.47 -3.75
N ASP A 178 -5.85 -39.17 -2.70
CA ASP A 178 -5.88 -39.94 -1.46
C ASP A 178 -7.24 -39.81 -0.77
N TRP A 179 -7.82 -38.61 -0.79
CA TRP A 179 -9.15 -38.36 -0.24
C TRP A 179 -10.26 -39.07 -1.02
N GLU A 180 -10.17 -39.11 -2.35
CA GLU A 180 -11.07 -39.92 -3.19
C GLU A 180 -10.95 -41.41 -2.84
N ARG A 181 -9.71 -41.93 -2.71
CA ARG A 181 -9.47 -43.33 -2.35
C ARG A 181 -10.02 -43.67 -0.97
N ASP A 182 -9.90 -42.76 0.00
CA ASP A 182 -10.48 -42.94 1.34
C ASP A 182 -12.01 -42.92 1.31
N ARG A 183 -12.59 -42.02 0.52
CA ARG A 183 -14.05 -41.97 0.31
C ARG A 183 -14.57 -43.26 -0.31
N ASP A 184 -13.88 -43.83 -1.28
CA ASP A 184 -14.26 -45.11 -1.89
C ASP A 184 -14.14 -46.27 -0.88
N ARG A 185 -13.06 -46.33 -0.08
CA ARG A 185 -12.95 -47.30 1.03
C ARG A 185 -14.09 -47.18 2.03
N VAL A 186 -14.53 -45.96 2.34
CA VAL A 186 -15.69 -45.72 3.23
C VAL A 186 -16.99 -46.20 2.58
N ARG A 187 -17.17 -45.96 1.27
CA ARG A 187 -18.33 -46.43 0.52
C ARG A 187 -18.38 -47.96 0.47
N ASP A 188 -17.25 -48.62 0.26
CA ASP A 188 -17.16 -50.09 0.24
C ASP A 188 -17.49 -50.68 1.62
N ARG A 189 -16.90 -50.15 2.70
CA ARG A 189 -17.24 -50.56 4.08
C ARG A 189 -18.72 -50.39 4.40
N LYS A 190 -19.35 -49.32 3.89
CA LYS A 190 -20.78 -49.11 4.05
C LYS A 190 -21.57 -50.19 3.32
N ARG A 191 -21.21 -50.48 2.07
CA ARG A 191 -21.85 -51.52 1.24
C ARG A 191 -21.74 -52.91 1.85
N ASP A 192 -20.60 -53.23 2.47
CA ASP A 192 -20.41 -54.50 3.16
C ASP A 192 -21.25 -54.58 4.44
N ARG A 193 -21.32 -53.50 5.23
CA ARG A 193 -22.21 -53.42 6.40
C ARG A 193 -23.69 -53.56 6.01
N ASP A 194 -24.10 -52.94 4.90
CA ASP A 194 -25.48 -53.06 4.39
C ASP A 194 -25.78 -54.50 3.95
N ARG A 195 -24.82 -55.21 3.30
CA ARG A 195 -24.96 -56.64 2.96
C ARG A 195 -25.05 -57.55 4.18
N ASP A 196 -24.25 -57.27 5.21
CA ASP A 196 -24.30 -58.05 6.46
C ASP A 196 -25.59 -57.79 7.22
N HIS A 197 -26.16 -56.59 7.14
CA HIS A 197 -27.48 -56.28 7.68
C HIS A 197 -28.59 -57.06 6.94
N ASP A 198 -28.57 -57.07 5.60
CA ASP A 198 -29.50 -57.85 4.78
C ASP A 198 -29.40 -59.37 5.03
N ARG A 199 -28.20 -59.89 5.33
CA ARG A 199 -28.03 -61.30 5.74
C ARG A 199 -28.57 -61.55 7.14
N GLY A 200 -28.29 -60.65 8.07
CA GLY A 200 -28.79 -60.74 9.45
C GLY A 200 -30.32 -60.73 9.53
N ASP A 201 -31.00 -59.94 8.70
CA ASP A 201 -32.47 -59.94 8.64
C ASP A 201 -33.04 -61.23 8.00
N ARG A 202 -32.38 -61.78 6.97
CA ARG A 202 -32.79 -63.09 6.41
C ARG A 202 -32.61 -64.25 7.39
N ASP A 203 -31.53 -64.23 8.18
CA ASP A 203 -31.30 -65.26 9.20
C ASP A 203 -32.25 -65.08 10.41
N ARG A 204 -32.72 -63.86 10.67
CA ARG A 204 -33.72 -63.56 11.71
C ARG A 204 -35.13 -64.02 11.32
N ASP A 205 -35.50 -63.90 10.05
CA ASP A 205 -36.76 -64.47 9.53
C ASP A 205 -36.69 -65.99 9.33
N SER A 206 -35.50 -66.57 9.17
CA SER A 206 -35.32 -68.04 9.11
C SER A 206 -35.31 -68.72 10.48
N SER A 207 -35.07 -68.00 11.58
CA SER A 207 -34.91 -68.57 12.92
C SER A 207 -36.16 -68.48 13.80
N THR A 208 -37.24 -67.86 13.33
CA THR A 208 -38.55 -67.82 14.01
C THR A 208 -39.41 -69.07 13.81
N SER A 209 -38.91 -70.12 13.13
CA SER A 209 -39.65 -71.36 12.87
C SER A 209 -39.13 -72.61 13.60
N VAL A 210 -38.11 -72.53 14.47
CA VAL A 210 -37.54 -73.76 15.11
C VAL A 210 -37.03 -73.65 16.55
N ALA A 211 -37.12 -72.51 17.23
CA ALA A 211 -36.56 -72.35 18.59
C ALA A 211 -37.61 -72.26 19.71
N ALA A 212 -38.73 -72.98 19.56
CA ALA A 212 -39.75 -73.14 20.61
C ALA A 212 -39.69 -74.53 21.27
N VAL A 213 -38.49 -75.06 21.57
CA VAL A 213 -38.32 -76.33 22.31
C VAL A 213 -36.96 -76.41 23.00
N ALA A 214 -36.64 -75.50 23.91
CA ALA A 214 -35.59 -75.71 24.93
C ALA A 214 -35.60 -74.60 25.98
N SER A 215 -36.69 -74.50 26.75
CA SER A 215 -36.52 -74.12 28.16
C SER A 215 -36.28 -75.39 28.95
N LEU A 216 -35.43 -75.30 29.98
CA LEU A 216 -35.57 -75.91 31.32
C LEU A 216 -34.23 -76.48 31.82
N TYR A 217 -33.85 -76.04 33.02
CA TYR A 217 -32.74 -76.49 33.89
C TYR A 217 -31.35 -75.91 33.57
N ASP A 218 -30.51 -75.50 34.52
CA ASP A 218 -30.61 -75.24 35.97
C ASP A 218 -29.25 -74.67 36.42
N ILE A 219 -29.25 -74.06 37.60
CA ILE A 219 -28.16 -74.00 38.59
C ILE A 219 -27.03 -72.95 38.51
N ASP A 220 -27.01 -72.21 39.62
CA ASP A 220 -25.99 -71.36 40.22
C ASP A 220 -24.54 -71.90 40.19
N ARG A 221 -23.58 -71.03 39.84
CA ARG A 221 -22.53 -70.54 40.76
C ARG A 221 -21.41 -69.79 40.02
N LEU A 222 -21.11 -68.63 40.59
CA LEU A 222 -19.80 -67.99 40.71
C LEU A 222 -19.13 -67.45 39.44
N GLY A 223 -18.77 -66.18 39.52
CA GLY A 223 -17.48 -65.75 39.03
C GLY A 223 -17.55 -64.67 37.96
N ASP A 224 -17.34 -63.46 38.46
CA ASP A 224 -16.41 -62.51 37.85
C ASP A 224 -16.88 -61.66 36.66
N SER A 225 -16.45 -60.40 36.76
CA SER A 225 -16.20 -59.47 35.66
C SER A 225 -17.35 -58.68 35.00
N ALA A 226 -17.27 -57.37 35.28
CA ALA A 226 -17.35 -56.25 34.35
C ALA A 226 -18.69 -55.82 33.73
N THR A 227 -19.25 -54.75 34.30
CA THR A 227 -20.00 -53.69 33.60
C THR A 227 -19.75 -52.34 34.30
N PRO A 228 -20.10 -51.17 33.73
CA PRO A 228 -19.93 -50.77 32.33
C PRO A 228 -19.32 -49.35 32.18
N SER A 229 -18.74 -49.13 31.00
CA SER A 229 -18.76 -47.89 30.21
C SER A 229 -18.39 -46.55 30.88
N SER A 230 -17.28 -45.95 30.45
CA SER A 230 -17.35 -44.86 29.47
C SER A 230 -15.98 -44.24 29.14
N VAL A 231 -15.77 -44.06 27.84
CA VAL A 231 -15.17 -42.84 27.24
C VAL A 231 -13.64 -42.65 27.35
N SER A 232 -13.03 -42.85 26.18
CA SER A 232 -12.01 -42.00 25.54
C SER A 232 -10.63 -41.79 26.17
N ARG A 233 -9.65 -42.18 25.34
CA ARG A 233 -8.39 -41.50 24.99
C ARG A 233 -7.25 -41.50 26.03
N ARG A 234 -6.17 -42.19 25.66
CA ARG A 234 -4.75 -41.93 25.97
C ARG A 234 -3.94 -42.65 24.88
N HIS A 235 -2.71 -42.31 24.49
CA HIS A 235 -1.74 -41.23 24.71
C HIS A 235 -0.73 -41.40 23.54
N ASP A 236 0.08 -40.43 23.15
CA ASP A 236 1.44 -40.21 23.68
C ASP A 236 1.94 -38.88 23.07
N GLN A 237 2.53 -37.92 23.77
CA GLN A 237 3.64 -37.86 24.75
C GLN A 237 4.68 -36.93 24.12
N ALA A 238 4.84 -35.73 24.67
CA ALA A 238 6.08 -34.97 24.63
C ALA A 238 6.04 -33.92 25.75
N GLU A 239 6.99 -34.06 26.67
CA GLU A 239 7.13 -33.29 27.91
C GLU A 239 7.81 -31.91 27.75
N ARG A 240 7.82 -31.17 28.88
CA ARG A 240 8.76 -30.09 29.33
C ARG A 240 8.31 -28.67 28.97
N ASN A 241 8.27 -27.68 29.87
CA ASN A 241 8.69 -27.55 31.26
C ASN A 241 7.97 -26.30 31.84
N SER A 242 7.47 -26.35 33.08
CA SER A 242 6.84 -25.21 33.78
C SER A 242 7.53 -25.02 35.12
N GLN A 243 8.04 -23.83 35.38
CA GLN A 243 8.28 -23.35 36.75
C GLN A 243 7.96 -21.87 36.90
N ARG A 244 6.78 -21.69 37.47
CA ARG A 244 6.16 -20.56 38.18
C ARG A 244 7.06 -20.03 39.31
N ASN A 245 7.05 -18.71 39.54
CA ASN A 245 7.26 -18.03 40.83
C ASN A 245 6.60 -16.62 40.72
N SER A 246 5.45 -16.36 41.35
CA SER A 246 5.23 -15.91 42.74
C SER A 246 5.40 -14.39 42.91
N ILE A 247 4.29 -13.71 43.19
CA ILE A 247 4.17 -12.29 43.60
C ILE A 247 4.27 -12.20 45.13
N PRO A 248 4.93 -11.19 45.72
CA PRO A 248 4.61 -10.74 47.08
C PRO A 248 4.03 -9.30 47.12
N PRO A 249 3.27 -8.94 48.17
CA PRO A 249 2.57 -7.65 48.29
C PRO A 249 3.34 -6.61 49.14
N GLY A 250 3.15 -5.33 48.77
CA GLY A 250 3.03 -4.14 49.63
C GLY A 250 4.19 -3.70 50.53
N GLU A 251 4.72 -2.49 50.29
CA GLU A 251 5.23 -1.62 51.36
C GLU A 251 5.17 -0.13 50.92
N GLU A 252 4.56 0.70 51.77
CA GLU A 252 4.54 2.17 51.69
C GLU A 252 5.91 2.75 52.05
N ARG A 253 6.40 3.72 51.26
CA ARG A 253 7.26 4.81 51.78
C ARG A 253 7.26 6.03 50.84
N ALA A 254 6.86 7.18 51.36
CA ALA A 254 7.05 8.50 50.76
C ALA A 254 8.41 9.12 51.18
N PRO A 255 8.72 10.40 50.87
CA PRO A 255 9.15 10.97 49.59
C PRO A 255 10.60 11.54 49.66
N GLY A 256 11.30 11.73 48.53
CA GLY A 256 12.48 12.62 48.49
C GLY A 256 13.58 12.34 47.46
N THR A 257 13.64 13.22 46.45
CA THR A 257 14.83 13.73 45.70
C THR A 257 15.51 12.88 44.61
N PRO A 258 16.10 13.52 43.57
CA PRO A 258 15.91 13.13 42.16
C PRO A 258 17.21 12.67 41.49
N GLY A 259 17.18 11.50 40.86
CA GLY A 259 18.26 10.98 40.03
C GLY A 259 17.94 11.15 38.55
N SER A 260 18.61 12.11 37.91
CA SER A 260 18.59 12.37 36.47
C SER A 260 19.11 11.16 35.67
N SER A 261 18.24 10.56 34.85
CA SER A 261 18.56 9.98 33.54
C SER A 261 17.28 9.42 32.87
N SER A 262 16.28 10.26 32.63
CA SER A 262 15.14 9.88 31.79
C SER A 262 15.52 10.07 30.34
N GLN A 263 16.06 9.02 29.69
CA GLN A 263 15.95 8.94 28.24
C GLN A 263 14.47 9.07 27.90
N PRO A 264 14.05 10.08 27.11
CA PRO A 264 12.63 10.28 26.83
C PRO A 264 12.11 9.02 26.14
N LYS A 265 11.06 8.42 26.72
CA LYS A 265 10.38 7.27 26.10
C LYS A 265 10.02 7.64 24.66
N PRO A 266 10.24 6.76 23.68
CA PRO A 266 9.95 7.06 22.28
C PRO A 266 8.48 7.44 22.12
N TYR A 267 8.25 8.66 21.64
CA TYR A 267 6.90 9.20 21.48
C TYR A 267 6.09 8.32 20.51
N ILE A 268 4.82 8.12 20.86
CA ILE A 268 3.87 7.33 20.12
C ILE A 268 2.97 8.27 19.33
N PHE A 269 3.18 8.37 18.02
CA PHE A 269 2.31 9.19 17.17
C PHE A 269 0.95 8.54 16.98
N SER A 270 -0.10 9.36 17.05
CA SER A 270 -1.49 8.98 16.79
C SER A 270 -1.93 9.47 15.41
N PRO A 271 -2.93 8.83 14.77
CA PRO A 271 -3.51 9.36 13.54
C PRO A 271 -4.05 10.79 13.74
N GLY A 272 -3.76 11.69 12.81
CA GLY A 272 -4.08 13.12 12.88
C GLY A 272 -2.97 13.99 13.50
N ASP A 273 -1.93 13.41 14.10
CA ASP A 273 -0.82 14.19 14.64
C ASP A 273 -0.06 14.91 13.52
N SER A 274 0.14 16.23 13.68
CA SER A 274 1.04 17.02 12.83
C SER A 274 2.49 16.73 13.19
N VAL A 275 3.31 16.40 12.20
CA VAL A 275 4.69 15.97 12.41
C VAL A 275 5.62 16.59 11.36
N ALA A 276 6.83 16.96 11.78
CA ALA A 276 7.93 17.17 10.85
C ALA A 276 8.59 15.81 10.62
N PHE A 277 8.72 15.36 9.37
CA PHE A 277 9.36 14.08 9.06
C PHE A 277 10.37 14.20 7.93
N ARG A 278 11.40 13.35 7.99
CA ARG A 278 12.46 13.35 6.98
C ARG A 278 12.11 12.41 5.83
N THR A 279 12.07 12.93 4.61
CA THR A 279 11.84 12.11 3.41
C THR A 279 13.03 11.18 3.13
N LYS A 280 12.80 10.12 2.36
CA LYS A 280 13.90 9.28 1.85
C LYS A 280 14.33 9.80 0.50
N SER A 281 15.49 10.43 0.44
CA SER A 281 16.12 10.78 -0.83
C SER A 281 16.65 9.51 -1.51
N ASN A 282 16.31 9.33 -2.78
CA ASN A 282 16.71 8.19 -3.62
C ASN A 282 17.94 8.50 -4.49
N SER A 283 18.42 9.75 -4.44
CA SER A 283 19.58 10.24 -5.18
C SER A 283 20.44 11.08 -4.21
N ASN A 284 21.59 11.59 -4.63
CA ASN A 284 22.59 12.22 -3.74
C ASN A 284 22.16 13.58 -3.15
N GLU A 285 20.86 13.89 -3.12
CA GLU A 285 20.27 15.09 -2.54
C GLU A 285 20.00 14.91 -1.05
N GLU A 286 20.25 15.96 -0.27
CA GLU A 286 20.02 15.98 1.17
C GLU A 286 18.55 15.68 1.48
N SER A 287 18.30 14.86 2.50
CA SER A 287 16.93 14.45 2.85
C SER A 287 16.21 15.62 3.53
N ASN A 288 15.23 16.21 2.85
CA ASN A 288 14.46 17.34 3.37
C ASN A 288 13.49 16.91 4.49
N TRP A 289 13.33 17.79 5.48
CA TRP A 289 12.30 17.70 6.51
C TRP A 289 11.04 18.42 6.05
N ILE A 290 9.90 17.74 6.06
CA ILE A 290 8.64 18.30 5.57
C ILE A 290 7.52 18.13 6.60
N LEU A 291 6.52 19.00 6.53
CA LEU A 291 5.30 18.96 7.34
C LEU A 291 4.39 17.84 6.83
N GLY A 292 3.94 16.99 7.75
CA GLY A 292 3.01 15.93 7.43
C GLY A 292 1.99 15.65 8.52
N GLU A 293 0.98 14.88 8.13
CA GLU A 293 -0.08 14.39 9.02
C GLU A 293 -0.01 12.86 9.11
N VAL A 294 -0.01 12.31 10.32
CA VAL A 294 0.04 10.86 10.51
C VAL A 294 -1.30 10.24 10.11
N LYS A 295 -1.31 9.37 9.10
CA LYS A 295 -2.52 8.64 8.66
C LYS A 295 -2.76 7.37 9.44
N ALA A 296 -1.71 6.55 9.60
CA ALA A 296 -1.83 5.25 10.23
C ALA A 296 -0.48 4.74 10.75
N MET A 297 -0.53 3.91 11.77
CA MET A 297 0.62 3.16 12.26
C MET A 297 0.60 1.75 11.67
N THR A 298 1.63 1.40 10.90
CA THR A 298 1.69 0.11 10.17
C THR A 298 2.41 -0.98 10.95
N GLY A 299 3.29 -0.63 11.90
CA GLY A 299 4.09 -1.60 12.66
C GLY A 299 3.53 -1.86 14.06
N MET A 300 3.31 -3.12 14.41
CA MET A 300 2.66 -3.55 15.67
C MET A 300 3.64 -3.75 16.85
N ASN A 301 4.95 -3.79 16.58
CA ASN A 301 5.99 -4.05 17.59
C ASN A 301 6.95 -2.86 17.69
N GLU A 302 7.50 -2.62 18.89
CA GLU A 302 8.41 -1.49 19.18
C GLU A 302 9.62 -1.39 18.23
N LYS A 303 10.14 -2.53 17.75
CA LYS A 303 11.30 -2.60 16.84
C LYS A 303 10.97 -2.37 15.36
N THR A 304 9.70 -2.51 14.95
CA THR A 304 9.27 -2.41 13.54
C THR A 304 8.25 -1.30 13.31
N ARG A 305 8.03 -0.45 14.32
CA ARG A 305 7.03 0.60 14.28
C ARG A 305 7.32 1.59 13.15
N ARG A 306 6.41 1.60 12.18
CA ARG A 306 6.43 2.47 11.01
C ARG A 306 5.12 3.23 10.95
N TYR A 307 5.20 4.44 10.42
CA TYR A 307 4.09 5.35 10.27
C TYR A 307 3.90 5.66 8.79
N THR A 308 2.64 5.68 8.37
CA THR A 308 2.22 6.28 7.11
C THR A 308 1.90 7.74 7.40
N VAL A 309 2.62 8.65 6.74
CA VAL A 309 2.50 10.10 6.91
C VAL A 309 2.12 10.72 5.57
N LEU A 310 1.17 11.64 5.58
CA LEU A 310 0.71 12.38 4.40
C LEU A 310 1.45 13.71 4.31
N ASP A 311 1.91 14.06 3.12
CA ASP A 311 2.42 15.40 2.81
C ASP A 311 1.29 16.44 2.92
N VAL A 312 1.58 17.59 3.53
CA VAL A 312 0.64 18.72 3.66
C VAL A 312 0.96 19.84 2.65
N GLU A 313 1.88 19.63 1.70
CA GLU A 313 2.14 20.60 0.62
C GLU A 313 0.86 21.13 -0.04
N PRO A 314 0.67 22.45 -0.09
CA PRO A 314 -0.41 23.07 -0.83
C PRO A 314 0.05 23.34 -2.27
N GLU A 315 -0.05 22.36 -3.17
CA GLU A 315 -0.09 22.70 -4.61
C GLU A 315 -1.05 21.83 -5.43
N ASP A 316 -1.90 22.57 -6.14
CA ASP A 316 -2.75 22.31 -7.29
C ASP A 316 -3.34 20.92 -7.58
N SER A 317 -4.67 20.88 -7.50
CA SER A 317 -5.56 20.23 -8.47
C SER A 317 -5.45 18.71 -8.68
N SER A 318 -4.77 17.98 -7.80
CA SER A 318 -4.82 16.51 -7.77
C SER A 318 -5.03 16.02 -6.34
N GLN A 319 -6.22 15.49 -6.04
CA GLN A 319 -6.67 15.06 -4.69
C GLN A 319 -5.85 13.93 -4.02
N VAL A 320 -4.64 13.62 -4.51
CA VAL A 320 -3.80 12.54 -3.98
C VAL A 320 -2.71 13.12 -3.09
N LYS A 321 -3.01 13.31 -1.80
CA LYS A 321 -1.98 13.56 -0.77
C LYS A 321 -0.92 12.46 -0.84
N LYS A 322 0.35 12.83 -1.04
CA LYS A 322 1.44 11.86 -1.21
C LYS A 322 1.71 11.13 0.11
N GLU A 323 1.67 9.81 0.07
CA GLU A 323 1.90 8.97 1.27
C GLU A 323 3.37 8.57 1.39
N TYR A 324 3.95 8.78 2.57
CA TYR A 324 5.30 8.36 2.92
C TYR A 324 5.30 7.35 4.05
N LYS A 325 6.25 6.40 4.00
CA LYS A 325 6.51 5.45 5.09
C LYS A 325 7.75 5.89 5.85
N SER A 326 7.56 6.38 7.07
CA SER A 326 8.64 6.84 7.95
C SER A 326 8.77 6.02 9.24
N LEU A 327 9.90 6.18 9.92
CA LEU A 327 10.19 5.62 11.24
C LEU A 327 9.97 6.71 12.28
N GLY A 328 9.51 6.36 13.49
CA GLY A 328 9.29 7.34 14.57
C GLY A 328 10.54 8.14 14.94
N THR A 329 11.74 7.56 14.79
CA THR A 329 13.03 8.26 15.02
C THR A 329 13.31 9.38 14.00
N LYS A 330 12.64 9.35 12.83
CA LYS A 330 12.75 10.35 11.76
C LYS A 330 11.53 11.26 11.70
N MET A 331 10.80 11.36 12.80
CA MET A 331 9.60 12.17 12.96
C MET A 331 9.72 12.99 14.25
N ILE A 332 9.22 14.21 14.21
CA ILE A 332 9.16 15.12 15.35
C ILE A 332 7.72 15.61 15.45
N LEU A 333 7.11 15.51 16.63
CA LEU A 333 5.76 16.01 16.85
C LEU A 333 5.75 17.54 16.78
N ILE A 334 4.79 18.08 16.05
CA ILE A 334 4.50 19.51 16.02
C ILE A 334 3.32 19.75 16.94
N SER A 335 3.50 20.63 17.92
CA SER A 335 2.45 20.99 18.87
C SER A 335 1.25 21.64 18.18
N SER A 336 0.06 21.39 18.72
CA SER A 336 -1.15 22.04 18.25
C SER A 336 -1.10 23.56 18.50
N GLU A 337 -1.99 24.32 17.84
CA GLU A 337 -2.05 25.77 18.01
C GLU A 337 -2.32 26.21 19.46
N ALA A 338 -3.13 25.44 20.18
CA ALA A 338 -3.45 25.71 21.58
C ALA A 338 -2.24 25.52 22.50
N GLU A 339 -1.41 24.53 22.21
CA GLU A 339 -0.18 24.21 22.96
C GLU A 339 0.98 25.11 22.57
N ALA A 340 0.95 25.74 21.39
CA ALA A 340 2.02 26.61 20.91
C ALA A 340 2.36 27.73 21.90
N LYS A 341 1.35 28.26 22.61
CA LYS A 341 1.48 29.35 23.59
C LYS A 341 2.06 28.89 24.93
N SER A 342 1.96 27.59 25.26
CA SER A 342 2.50 27.03 26.50
C SER A 342 3.92 26.47 26.35
N LEU A 343 4.46 26.47 25.12
CA LEU A 343 5.82 26.01 24.85
C LEU A 343 6.87 26.94 25.46
N PRO A 344 7.95 26.40 26.05
CA PRO A 344 9.05 27.22 26.53
C PRO A 344 9.66 28.10 25.43
N PRO A 345 10.06 29.35 25.75
CA PRO A 345 10.75 30.22 24.79
C PRO A 345 12.08 29.60 24.38
N TRP A 346 12.50 29.85 23.14
CA TRP A 346 13.81 29.42 22.67
C TRP A 346 14.90 30.39 23.10
N GLU A 347 16.07 29.86 23.46
CA GLU A 347 17.26 30.65 23.77
C GLU A 347 17.87 31.22 22.49
N ARG A 348 18.34 32.47 22.55
CA ARG A 348 19.06 33.12 21.45
C ARG A 348 20.37 32.38 21.15
N GLY A 349 20.71 32.25 19.87
CA GLY A 349 21.86 31.51 19.37
C GLY A 349 21.65 30.00 19.24
N LYS A 350 20.49 29.47 19.64
CA LYS A 350 20.21 28.04 19.54
C LYS A 350 19.94 27.62 18.09
N LYS A 351 20.55 26.52 17.66
CA LYS A 351 20.26 25.87 16.37
C LYS A 351 18.96 25.08 16.47
N VAL A 352 18.05 25.35 15.56
CA VAL A 352 16.69 24.79 15.49
C VAL A 352 16.37 24.37 14.06
N LEU A 353 15.33 23.56 13.93
CA LEU A 353 14.74 23.21 12.64
C LEU A 353 13.41 23.95 12.53
N ALA A 354 13.23 24.77 11.51
CA ALA A 354 12.06 25.64 11.40
C ALA A 354 11.42 25.61 10.02
N MET A 355 10.10 25.70 9.97
CA MET A 355 9.37 25.78 8.71
C MET A 355 9.58 27.15 8.06
N TYR A 356 9.96 27.17 6.79
CA TYR A 356 10.13 28.44 6.07
C TYR A 356 8.76 29.07 5.77
N PRO A 357 8.60 30.41 5.89
CA PRO A 357 7.32 31.07 5.64
C PRO A 357 6.71 30.72 4.29
N LEU A 358 5.39 30.49 4.25
CA LEU A 358 4.62 30.10 3.05
C LEU A 358 5.02 28.74 2.43
N THR A 359 5.81 27.93 3.13
CA THR A 359 6.16 26.57 2.70
C THR A 359 5.75 25.54 3.75
N THR A 360 5.86 24.27 3.40
CA THR A 360 5.72 23.12 4.29
C THR A 360 7.05 22.40 4.55
N THR A 361 8.18 23.04 4.21
CA THR A 361 9.52 22.47 4.36
C THR A 361 10.25 23.12 5.51
N PHE A 362 10.99 22.30 6.27
CA PHE A 362 11.78 22.73 7.40
C PHE A 362 13.26 22.79 7.05
N TYR A 363 13.91 23.88 7.46
CA TYR A 363 15.33 24.15 7.24
C TYR A 363 16.03 24.45 8.57
N PRO A 364 17.34 24.13 8.67
CA PRO A 364 18.15 24.55 9.81
C PRO A 364 18.18 26.07 9.94
N ALA A 365 18.03 26.56 11.16
CA ALA A 365 18.03 27.98 11.48
C ALA A 365 18.66 28.26 12.85
N GLU A 366 19.05 29.51 13.07
CA GLU A 366 19.52 30.02 14.35
C GLU A 366 18.50 31.01 14.94
N VAL A 367 18.20 30.85 16.23
CA VAL A 367 17.28 31.73 16.95
C VAL A 367 17.96 33.07 17.24
N ILE A 368 17.44 34.15 16.66
CA ILE A 368 17.91 35.51 16.96
C ILE A 368 17.16 36.07 18.17
N GLY A 369 15.86 35.78 18.27
CA GLY A 369 14.99 36.36 19.28
C GLY A 369 13.60 35.74 19.30
N MET A 370 12.77 36.27 20.20
CA MET A 370 11.33 35.99 20.27
C MET A 370 10.64 37.36 20.29
N SER A 371 9.61 37.51 19.45
CA SER A 371 8.75 38.69 19.42
C SER A 371 7.72 38.64 20.57
N GLU A 372 7.17 39.80 20.92
CA GLU A 372 6.10 39.94 21.93
C GLU A 372 4.85 39.13 21.55
N ASP A 373 4.62 38.90 20.26
CA ASP A 373 3.51 38.11 19.73
C ASP A 373 3.70 36.58 19.89
N GLY A 374 4.81 36.14 20.49
CA GLY A 374 5.14 34.72 20.67
C GLY A 374 5.67 34.02 19.42
N ARG A 375 6.02 34.78 18.38
CA ARG A 375 6.73 34.28 17.19
C ARG A 375 8.24 34.29 17.42
N VAL A 376 8.95 33.38 16.76
CA VAL A 376 10.40 33.22 16.86
C VAL A 376 11.05 33.90 15.67
N ASP A 377 12.02 34.75 15.96
CA ASP A 377 12.82 35.43 14.94
C ASP A 377 14.04 34.57 14.62
N LEU A 378 14.15 34.14 13.37
CA LEU A 378 15.08 33.13 12.90
C LEU A 378 15.95 33.65 11.76
N ARG A 379 17.18 33.17 11.72
CA ARG A 379 18.08 33.26 10.55
C ARG A 379 18.28 31.86 9.99
N PHE A 380 17.88 31.64 8.74
CA PHE A 380 18.03 30.34 8.08
C PHE A 380 19.46 30.13 7.59
N ASP A 381 19.94 28.89 7.67
CA ASP A 381 21.26 28.51 7.17
C ASP A 381 21.24 28.48 5.63
N GLY A 382 22.21 29.16 4.99
CA GLY A 382 22.34 29.21 3.53
C GLY A 382 21.83 30.49 2.86
N GLU A 383 21.25 31.42 3.63
CA GLU A 383 20.88 32.74 3.12
C GLU A 383 22.10 33.68 3.18
N ASN A 384 22.48 34.27 2.04
CA ASN A 384 23.73 35.07 1.91
C ASN A 384 23.67 36.42 2.63
N ASP A 385 22.46 36.91 2.94
CA ASP A 385 22.27 38.19 3.60
C ASP A 385 22.06 37.96 5.10
N SER A 386 23.05 38.29 5.93
CA SER A 386 22.97 38.16 7.40
C SER A 386 21.90 39.04 8.08
N THR A 387 21.04 39.70 7.28
CA THR A 387 20.02 40.66 7.69
C THR A 387 18.60 40.16 7.41
N THR A 388 18.41 39.08 6.66
CA THR A 388 17.10 38.48 6.40
C THR A 388 16.64 37.68 7.61
N MET A 389 15.98 38.37 8.52
CA MET A 389 15.29 37.77 9.66
C MET A 389 13.91 37.31 9.21
N GLN A 390 13.59 36.05 9.46
CA GLN A 390 12.27 35.47 9.19
C GLN A 390 11.56 35.18 10.50
N GLN A 391 10.27 35.51 10.56
CA GLN A 391 9.47 35.32 11.75
C GLN A 391 8.54 34.11 11.57
N VAL A 392 8.70 33.11 12.45
CA VAL A 392 7.98 31.81 12.36
C VAL A 392 7.23 31.55 13.67
N GLU A 393 6.05 30.94 13.58
CA GLU A 393 5.30 30.58 14.79
C GLU A 393 6.04 29.54 15.64
N ARG A 394 5.96 29.68 16.97
CA ARG A 394 6.66 28.81 17.94
C ARG A 394 6.41 27.31 17.74
N ARG A 395 5.23 26.90 17.25
CA ARG A 395 4.91 25.49 16.96
C ARG A 395 5.74 24.90 15.82
N PHE A 396 6.08 25.72 14.83
CA PHE A 396 6.83 25.29 13.64
C PHE A 396 8.35 25.40 13.83
N VAL A 397 8.80 25.68 15.05
CA VAL A 397 10.22 25.69 15.42
C VAL A 397 10.49 24.55 16.38
N VAL A 398 11.15 23.51 15.87
CA VAL A 398 11.43 22.27 16.59
C VAL A 398 12.93 22.09 16.83
N GLU A 399 13.26 21.18 17.75
CA GLU A 399 14.66 20.88 18.07
C GLU A 399 15.38 20.28 16.86
N PHE A 400 16.53 20.85 16.51
CA PHE A 400 17.38 20.31 15.45
C PHE A 400 18.10 19.04 15.96
N ARG A 401 17.79 17.90 15.33
CA ARG A 401 18.48 16.64 15.57
C ARG A 401 19.33 16.32 14.33
N PRO A 402 20.67 16.50 14.39
CA PRO A 402 21.56 16.24 13.27
C PRO A 402 21.53 14.76 12.82
#